data_AF-A0A7V5IEZ6-F1
#
_entry.id   AF-A0A7V5IEZ6-F1
#
_cell.length_a   1.000
_cell.length_b   1.000
_cell.length_c   1.000
_cell.angle_alpha   90.00
_cell.angle_beta   90.00
_cell.angle_gamma   90.00
#
_symmetry.space_group_name_H-M   'P 1'
#
loop_
_entity.id
_entity.type
_entity.pdbx_description
1 polymer ?
#
loop_
_entity_poly.entity_id
_entity_poly.type
_entity_poly.pdbx_seq_one_letter_code
_entity_poly.pdbx_strand_id
1 'polypeptide(L)'
;GICPVTMCAKMLFNGPCGGAQDGHCEVDKNIPCAWVNIYKRLKAQGRLEQILTVFPAREWKNQVQGRLVLEEYQERYLNQIKEVMTR
;
A
#
# COMPACT_ATOMS: atom_id res chain seq x y z
N GLY A 1 10.45 7.73 13.18
CA GLY A 1 9.95 6.35 12.99
C GLY A 1 9.96 6.04 11.51
N ILE A 2 9.91 4.77 11.10
CA ILE A 2 9.86 4.38 9.68
C ILE A 2 8.39 4.24 9.27
N CYS A 3 7.92 5.06 8.33
CA CYS A 3 6.57 4.94 7.77
C CYS A 3 6.66 4.19 6.42
N PRO A 4 6.02 3.03 6.27
CA PRO A 4 6.11 2.26 5.04
C PRO A 4 5.42 2.96 3.86
N VAL A 5 4.39 3.79 4.10
CA VAL A 5 3.67 4.51 3.04
C VAL A 5 4.53 5.60 2.40
N THR A 6 5.33 6.32 3.17
CA THR A 6 6.16 7.42 2.65
C THR A 6 7.52 6.97 2.15
N MET A 7 8.05 5.86 2.70
CA MET A 7 9.40 5.38 2.40
C MET A 7 9.43 4.24 1.36
N CYS A 8 8.33 3.50 1.18
CA CYS A 8 8.27 2.46 0.15
C CYS A 8 7.92 3.10 -1.19
N ALA A 9 8.67 2.75 -2.25
CA ALA A 9 8.39 3.19 -3.61
C ALA A 9 6.98 2.81 -4.11
N LYS A 10 6.37 1.78 -3.50
CA LYS A 10 5.01 1.31 -3.80
C LYS A 10 3.96 1.79 -2.79
N MET A 11 4.36 2.59 -1.81
CA MET A 11 3.48 3.14 -0.77
C MET A 11 2.65 2.09 -0.02
N LEU A 12 3.17 0.85 0.10
CA LEU A 12 2.43 -0.27 0.70
C LEU A 12 2.23 -0.08 2.20
N PHE A 13 0.98 -0.24 2.62
CA PHE A 13 0.57 -0.11 4.03
C PHE A 13 0.51 -1.46 4.75
N ASN A 14 -0.03 -2.49 4.09
CA ASN A 14 -0.36 -3.79 4.70
C ASN A 14 0.68 -4.88 4.42
N GLY A 15 1.96 -4.57 4.63
CA GLY A 15 3.04 -5.54 4.51
C GLY A 15 3.97 -5.35 3.29
N PRO A 16 5.05 -6.14 3.23
CA PRO A 16 6.07 -6.04 2.18
C PRO A 16 5.58 -6.54 0.81
N CYS A 17 6.11 -5.97 -0.28
CA CYS A 17 5.87 -6.43 -1.64
C CYS A 17 6.60 -7.73 -2.03
N GLY A 18 7.57 -8.19 -1.22
CA GLY A 18 8.43 -9.33 -1.55
C GLY A 18 9.61 -9.01 -2.48
N GLY A 19 9.68 -7.82 -3.08
CA GLY A 19 10.76 -7.44 -3.99
C GLY A 19 12.02 -6.86 -3.33
N ALA A 20 12.20 -7.04 -2.02
CA ALA A 20 13.41 -6.54 -1.37
C ALA A 20 14.61 -7.41 -1.74
N GLN A 21 15.68 -6.81 -2.26
CA GLN A 21 16.93 -7.50 -2.61
C GLN A 21 18.11 -6.81 -1.92
N ASP A 22 18.92 -7.57 -1.17
CA ASP A 22 20.09 -7.08 -0.44
C ASP A 22 19.82 -5.82 0.41
N GLY A 23 18.60 -5.73 0.96
CA GLY A 23 18.14 -4.58 1.75
C GLY A 23 17.62 -3.37 0.97
N HIS A 24 17.60 -3.44 -0.35
CA HIS A 24 17.16 -2.38 -1.27
C HIS A 24 15.86 -2.76 -1.98
N CYS A 25 15.20 -1.78 -2.59
CA CYS A 25 13.96 -1.96 -3.34
C CYS A 25 14.24 -2.55 -4.73
N GLU A 26 13.30 -3.35 -5.26
CA GLU A 26 13.35 -3.88 -6.62
C GLU A 26 13.31 -2.80 -7.70
N VAL A 27 12.80 -1.60 -7.38
CA VAL A 27 12.68 -0.50 -8.34
C VAL A 27 14.05 0.13 -8.62
N ASP A 28 14.89 0.25 -7.59
CA ASP A 28 16.23 0.84 -7.69
C ASP A 28 17.09 0.36 -6.51
N LYS A 29 18.30 -0.10 -6.83
CA LYS A 29 19.30 -0.57 -5.86
C LYS A 29 19.80 0.53 -4.91
N ASN A 30 19.60 1.80 -5.24
CA ASN A 30 19.97 2.92 -4.36
C ASN A 30 18.86 3.26 -3.35
N ILE A 31 17.65 2.72 -3.54
CA ILE A 31 16.52 3.01 -2.65
C ILE A 31 16.48 1.95 -1.54
N PRO A 32 16.68 2.35 -0.26
CA PRO A 32 16.60 1.40 0.85
C PRO A 32 15.17 0.89 1.02
N CYS A 33 15.01 -0.42 1.20
CA CYS A 33 13.68 -1.00 1.39
C CYS A 33 13.12 -0.65 2.78
N ALA A 34 12.00 0.08 2.81
CA ALA A 34 11.30 0.46 4.03
C ALA A 34 10.98 -0.74 4.93
N TRP A 35 10.52 -1.85 4.34
CA TRP A 35 10.13 -3.06 5.08
C TRP A 35 11.30 -3.83 5.68
N VAL A 36 12.46 -3.86 5.00
CA VAL A 36 13.68 -4.42 5.58
C VAL A 36 14.12 -3.60 6.79
N ASN A 37 14.04 -2.27 6.70
CA ASN A 37 14.39 -1.39 7.81
C ASN A 37 13.40 -1.53 8.99
N ILE A 38 12.10 -1.70 8.71
CA ILE A 38 11.08 -1.99 9.73
C ILE A 38 11.41 -3.32 10.43
N TYR A 39 11.69 -4.38 9.67
CA TYR A 39 12.07 -5.69 10.22
C TYR A 39 13.31 -5.58 11.13
N LYS A 40 14.39 -4.95 10.65
CA LYS A 40 15.63 -4.76 11.43
C LYS A 40 15.36 -4.02 12.73
N ARG A 41 14.54 -2.95 12.68
CA ARG A 41 14.17 -2.17 13.87
C ARG A 41 13.32 -2.99 14.85
N LEU A 42 12.32 -3.72 14.37
CA LEU A 42 11.46 -4.57 15.23
C LEU A 42 12.25 -5.71 15.87
N LYS A 43 13.18 -6.33 15.11
CA LYS A 43 14.12 -7.33 15.63
C LYS A 43 14.97 -6.79 16.76
N ALA A 44 15.55 -5.59 16.59
CA ALA A 44 16.34 -4.94 17.63
C ALA A 44 15.53 -4.60 18.89
N GLN A 45 14.20 -4.47 18.77
CA GLN A 45 13.30 -4.21 19.89
C GLN A 45 12.68 -5.47 20.50
N GLY A 46 12.95 -6.67 19.94
CA GLY A 46 12.28 -7.90 20.37
C GLY A 46 10.78 -7.94 20.04
N ARG A 47 10.32 -7.16 19.05
CA ARG A 47 8.89 -6.97 18.68
C ARG A 47 8.55 -7.57 17.32
N LEU A 48 9.22 -8.65 16.93
CA LEU A 48 9.04 -9.25 15.60
C LEU A 48 7.61 -9.73 15.34
N GLU A 49 6.90 -10.20 16.36
CA GLU A 49 5.50 -10.64 16.26
C GLU A 49 4.57 -9.59 15.64
N GLN A 50 4.88 -8.29 15.81
CA GLN A 50 4.06 -7.23 15.26
C GLN A 50 4.09 -7.17 13.73
N ILE A 51 5.13 -7.69 13.08
CA ILE A 51 5.20 -7.70 11.61
C ILE A 51 4.38 -8.83 10.99
N LEU A 52 4.08 -9.87 11.78
CA LEU A 52 3.29 -11.03 11.37
C LEU A 52 1.79 -10.82 11.55
N THR A 53 1.41 -9.82 12.33
CA THR A 53 0.01 -9.51 12.62
C THR A 53 -0.70 -9.02 11.35
N VAL A 54 -1.75 -9.73 10.94
CA VAL A 54 -2.59 -9.33 9.82
C VAL A 54 -3.61 -8.31 10.30
N PHE A 55 -3.58 -7.11 9.72
CA PHE A 55 -4.56 -6.06 9.98
C PHE A 55 -5.67 -6.10 8.92
N PRO A 56 -6.92 -5.75 9.28
CA PRO A 56 -7.99 -5.62 8.29
C PRO A 56 -7.64 -4.54 7.26
N ALA A 57 -8.23 -4.66 6.06
CA ALA A 57 -8.10 -3.62 5.06
C ALA A 57 -8.54 -2.27 5.64
N ARG A 58 -7.72 -1.23 5.43
CA ARG A 58 -8.03 0.11 5.94
C ARG A 58 -9.31 0.61 5.26
N GLU A 59 -10.30 0.97 6.06
CA GLU A 59 -11.50 1.65 5.57
C GLU A 59 -11.14 3.10 5.23
N TRP A 60 -10.99 3.38 3.94
CA TRP A 60 -10.73 4.72 3.44
C TRP A 60 -12.03 5.53 3.38
N LYS A 61 -12.39 6.14 4.51
CA LYS A 61 -13.53 7.07 4.60
C LYS A 61 -13.11 8.48 4.17
N ASN A 62 -14.04 9.25 3.61
CA ASN A 62 -13.87 10.66 3.23
C ASN A 62 -12.79 10.92 2.17
N GLN A 63 -12.54 9.97 1.27
CA GLN A 63 -11.71 10.24 0.10
C GLN A 63 -12.54 10.85 -1.02
N VAL A 64 -12.06 11.96 -1.58
CA VAL A 64 -12.65 12.53 -2.79
C VAL A 64 -12.18 11.69 -3.97
N GLN A 65 -13.10 10.96 -4.58
CA GLN A 65 -12.78 10.22 -5.81
C GLN A 65 -12.39 11.23 -6.90
N GLY A 66 -11.26 10.98 -7.56
CA GLY A 66 -10.87 11.74 -8.74
C GLY A 66 -11.97 11.64 -9.80
N ARG A 67 -12.47 12.79 -10.27
CA ARG A 67 -13.56 12.86 -11.27
C ARG A 67 -13.08 12.72 -12.72
N LEU A 68 -11.77 12.61 -12.94
CA LEU A 68 -11.22 12.45 -14.28
C LEU A 68 -11.45 11.00 -14.73
N VAL A 69 -12.47 10.82 -15.57
CA VAL A 69 -12.76 9.57 -16.25
C VAL A 69 -12.31 9.73 -17.71
N LEU A 70 -11.37 8.89 -18.16
CA LEU A 70 -11.02 8.86 -19.58
C LEU A 70 -12.25 8.46 -20.39
N GLU A 71 -12.41 9.03 -21.58
CA GLU A 71 -13.61 8.87 -22.41
C GLU A 71 -13.95 7.40 -22.67
N GLU A 72 -12.93 6.59 -22.97
CA GLU A 72 -13.03 5.14 -23.19
C GLU A 72 -13.60 4.36 -22.00
N TYR A 73 -13.50 4.88 -20.77
CA TYR A 73 -13.98 4.22 -19.57
C TYR A 73 -15.34 4.76 -19.07
N GLN A 74 -15.92 5.76 -19.72
CA GLN A 74 -17.16 6.39 -19.26
C GLN A 74 -18.31 5.39 -19.07
N GLU A 75 -18.51 4.49 -20.04
CA GLU A 75 -19.60 3.49 -19.97
C GLU A 75 -19.47 2.56 -18.76
N ARG A 76 -18.25 2.11 -18.44
CA ARG A 76 -17.99 1.25 -17.28
C ARG A 76 -18.42 1.93 -15.97
N TYR A 77 -18.08 3.21 -15.80
CA TYR A 77 -18.44 3.95 -14.59
C TYR A 77 -19.94 4.25 -14.52
N LEU A 78 -20.59 4.57 -15.66
CA LEU A 78 -22.04 4.76 -15.72
C LEU A 78 -22.80 3.49 -15.32
N ASN A 79 -22.34 2.32 -15.76
CA ASN A 79 -22.96 1.04 -15.40
C ASN A 79 -22.79 0.74 -13.91
N GLN A 80 -21.62 1.04 -13.34
CA GLN A 80 -21.35 0.86 -11.92
C GLN A 80 -22.24 1.76 -11.04
N ILE A 81 -22.47 3.02 -11.46
CA ILE A 81 -23.39 3.93 -10.76
C ILE A 81 -24.82 3.40 -10.80
N LYS A 82 -25.28 2.90 -11.96
CA LYS A 82 -26.63 2.32 -12.09
C LYS A 82 -26.83 1.10 -11.18
N GLU A 83 -25.85 0.20 -11.07
CA GLU A 83 -25.91 -0.96 -10.16
C GLU A 83 -25.94 -0.56 -8.69
N VAL A 84 -25.22 0.50 -8.30
CA VAL A 84 -25.24 1.01 -6.92
C VAL A 84 -26.56 1.70 -6.59
N MET A 85 -27.20 2.36 -7.56
CA MET A 85 -28.47 3.07 -7.35
C MET A 85 -29.71 2.16 -7.40
N THR A 86 -29.58 0.92 -7.88
CA THR A 86 -30.69 -0.06 -7.94
C THR A 86 -30.70 -1.05 -6.77
N ARG A 87 -29.76 -0.91 -5.83
CA ARG A 87 -29.71 -1.63 -4.54
C ARG A 87 -30.02 -0.66 -3.40
#